data_AF-A0A1F2V553-F1
#
_entry.id   AF-A0A1F2V553-F1
#
_cell.length_a   1.000
_cell.length_b   1.000
_cell.length_c   1.000
_cell.angle_alpha   90.00
_cell.angle_beta   90.00
_cell.angle_gamma   90.00
#
_symmetry.space_group_name_H-M   'P 1'
#
loop_
_entity.id
_entity.type
_entity.pdbx_description
1 polymer ?
#
loop_
_entity_poly.entity_id
_entity_poly.type
_entity_poly.pdbx_seq_one_letter_code
_entity_poly.pdbx_strand_id
1 'polypeptide(L)' 'MSSVNIQDILKLPIEERIELVEAIWDSIAASPESLPVTEAQKRELDRRLAEHRATPQSGKRWEEIRDSLDKNT' A
#
# COMPACT_ATOMS: atom_id res chain seq x y z
N MET A 1 5.12 -26.60 -7.67
CA MET A 1 4.49 -25.29 -7.88
C MET A 1 4.94 -24.79 -9.24
N SER A 2 4.01 -24.39 -10.10
CA SER A 2 4.34 -23.81 -11.39
C SER A 2 4.94 -22.42 -11.16
N SER A 3 6.15 -22.20 -11.66
CA SER A 3 6.76 -20.87 -11.60
C SER A 3 6.00 -19.95 -12.53
N VAL A 4 5.43 -18.87 -11.99
CA VAL A 4 4.83 -17.81 -12.79
C VAL A 4 5.97 -16.97 -13.36
N ASN A 5 6.05 -16.88 -14.69
CA ASN A 5 7.06 -16.08 -15.37
C ASN A 5 6.57 -14.63 -15.51
N ILE A 6 7.23 -13.69 -14.83
CA ILE A 6 6.92 -12.26 -14.91
C ILE A 6 6.98 -11.75 -16.35
N GLN A 7 7.85 -12.30 -17.19
CA GLN A 7 7.95 -11.89 -18.60
C GLN A 7 6.68 -12.17 -19.39
N ASP A 8 5.89 -13.16 -19.01
CA ASP A 8 4.62 -13.45 -19.66
C ASP A 8 3.51 -12.53 -19.17
N ILE A 9 3.52 -12.18 -17.87
CA ILE A 9 2.62 -11.15 -17.32
C ILE A 9 2.86 -9.79 -17.98
N LEU A 10 4.13 -9.41 -18.19
CA LEU A 10 4.48 -8.12 -18.79
C LEU A 10 4.05 -7.97 -20.25
N LYS A 11 3.76 -9.07 -20.95
CA LYS A 11 3.22 -9.07 -22.33
C LYS A 11 1.70 -8.85 -22.37
N LEU A 12 1.01 -8.98 -21.25
CA LEU A 12 -0.44 -8.75 -21.18
C LEU A 12 -0.77 -7.26 -21.43
N PRO A 13 -1.97 -6.96 -21.95
CA PRO A 13 -2.51 -5.61 -21.95
C PRO A 13 -2.45 -4.95 -20.57
N ILE A 14 -2.40 -3.62 -20.52
CA ILE A 14 -2.24 -2.92 -19.24
C ILE A 14 -3.43 -3.15 -18.32
N GLU A 15 -4.62 -3.28 -18.88
CA GLU A 15 -5.88 -3.54 -18.19
C GLU A 15 -5.81 -4.89 -17.46
N GLU A 16 -5.42 -5.95 -18.17
CA GLU A 16 -5.27 -7.29 -17.58
C GLU A 16 -4.17 -7.35 -16.51
N ARG A 17 -3.09 -6.56 -16.67
CA ARG A 17 -2.05 -6.46 -15.64
C ARG A 17 -2.57 -5.78 -14.38
N ILE A 18 -3.40 -4.76 -14.52
CA ILE A 18 -4.03 -4.06 -13.37
C ILE A 18 -4.95 -5.03 -12.63
N GLU A 19 -5.83 -5.74 -13.35
CA GLU A 19 -6.73 -6.73 -12.76
C GLU A 19 -5.96 -7.84 -12.04
N LEU A 20 -4.85 -8.32 -12.61
CA LEU A 20 -4.02 -9.33 -11.98
C LEU A 20 -3.34 -8.80 -10.70
N VAL A 21 -2.85 -7.56 -10.73
CA VAL A 21 -2.26 -6.92 -9.54
C VAL A 21 -3.30 -6.80 -8.43
N GLU A 22 -4.52 -6.37 -8.76
CA GLU A 22 -5.62 -6.28 -7.81
C GLU A 22 -5.98 -7.65 -7.22
N ALA A 23 -6.15 -8.68 -8.06
CA ALA A 23 -6.46 -10.03 -7.61
C ALA A 23 -5.37 -10.62 -6.69
N ILE A 24 -4.09 -10.36 -6.99
CA ILE A 24 -2.98 -10.76 -6.11
C ILE A 24 -3.05 -9.99 -4.78
N TRP A 25 -3.34 -8.70 -4.84
CA TRP A 25 -3.44 -7.86 -3.64
C TRP A 25 -4.58 -8.32 -2.72
N ASP A 26 -5.75 -8.63 -3.29
CA ASP A 26 -6.89 -9.18 -2.55
C ASP A 26 -6.58 -10.54 -1.93
N SER A 27 -5.89 -11.41 -2.65
CA SER A 27 -5.44 -12.72 -2.15
C SER A 27 -4.52 -12.57 -0.94
N ILE A 28 -3.58 -11.63 -0.97
CA ILE A 28 -2.69 -11.33 0.17
C ILE A 28 -3.51 -10.78 1.35
N ALA A 29 -4.42 -9.83 1.07
CA ALA A 29 -5.26 -9.22 2.09
C ALA A 29 -6.20 -10.23 2.79
N ALA A 30 -6.58 -11.32 2.09
CA ALA A 30 -7.40 -12.40 2.63
C ALA A 30 -6.67 -13.29 3.66
N SER A 31 -5.34 -13.15 3.81
CA SER A 31 -4.53 -13.93 4.76
C SER A 31 -3.73 -13.03 5.72
N PRO A 32 -4.38 -12.19 6.54
CA PRO A 32 -3.72 -11.23 7.42
C PRO A 32 -2.81 -11.88 8.48
N GLU A 33 -3.07 -13.13 8.85
CA GLU A 33 -2.26 -13.90 9.79
C GLU A 33 -0.90 -14.32 9.22
N SER A 34 -0.74 -14.32 7.89
CA SER A 34 0.53 -14.67 7.23
C SER A 34 1.63 -13.64 7.48
N LEU A 35 1.27 -12.40 7.82
CA LEU A 35 2.18 -11.33 8.14
C LEU A 35 1.74 -10.61 9.43
N PRO A 36 2.01 -11.19 10.61
CA PRO A 36 1.54 -10.62 11.86
C PRO A 36 2.20 -9.27 12.15
N VAL A 37 1.37 -8.28 12.50
CA VAL A 37 1.86 -6.97 12.95
C VAL A 37 2.50 -7.12 14.33
N THR A 38 3.75 -6.69 14.47
CA THR A 38 4.46 -6.72 15.74
C THR A 38 3.83 -5.78 16.76
N GLU A 39 3.97 -6.08 18.05
CA GLU A 39 3.50 -5.20 19.12
C GLU A 39 4.13 -3.80 19.07
N ALA A 40 5.37 -3.68 18.60
CA ALA A 40 6.01 -2.38 18.40
C ALA A 40 5.32 -1.55 17.30
N GLN A 41 4.96 -2.18 16.18
CA GLN A 41 4.23 -1.52 15.10
C GLN A 41 2.80 -1.12 15.54
N LYS A 42 2.10 -1.98 16.28
CA LYS A 42 0.77 -1.65 16.84
C LYS A 42 0.83 -0.41 17.74
N ARG A 43 1.79 -0.38 18.68
CA ARG A 43 2.00 0.79 19.55
C ARG A 43 2.29 2.06 18.78
N GLU A 44 3.07 1.98 17.71
CA GLU A 44 3.36 3.14 16.87
C GLU A 44 2.12 3.64 16.11
N LEU A 45 1.29 2.72 15.60
CA LEU A 45 0.01 3.08 14.98
C LEU A 45 -0.94 3.75 15.98
N ASP A 46 -1.06 3.20 17.19
CA ASP A 46 -1.88 3.79 18.25
C ASP A 46 -1.42 5.20 18.63
N ARG A 47 -0.09 5.39 18.76
CA ARG A 47 0.52 6.70 19.05
C ARG A 47 0.19 7.71 17.96
N ARG A 48 0.42 7.37 16.69
CA ARG A 48 0.13 8.27 15.53
C ARG A 48 -1.36 8.58 15.42
N LEU A 49 -2.22 7.62 15.69
CA LEU A 49 -3.67 7.81 15.65
C LEU A 49 -4.14 8.74 16.76
N ALA A 50 -3.58 8.62 17.97
CA ALA A 50 -3.86 9.53 19.08
C ALA A 50 -3.40 10.97 18.77
N GLU A 51 -2.21 11.13 18.21
CA GLU A 51 -1.69 12.43 17.78
C GLU A 51 -2.55 13.08 16.70
N HIS A 52 -2.98 12.31 15.70
CA HIS A 52 -3.87 12.81 14.66
C HIS A 52 -5.25 13.21 15.21
N ARG A 53 -5.81 12.45 16.16
CA ARG A 53 -7.08 12.80 16.82
C ARG A 53 -6.95 14.07 17.67
N ALA A 54 -5.82 14.27 18.34
CA ALA A 54 -5.54 15.48 19.11
C ALA A 54 -5.35 16.71 18.21
N THR A 55 -4.76 16.53 17.03
CA THR A 55 -4.51 17.60 16.05
C THR A 55 -4.93 17.16 14.64
N PRO A 56 -6.23 17.21 14.30
CA PRO A 56 -6.73 16.72 13.01
C PRO A 56 -6.13 17.42 11.78
N GLN A 57 -5.68 18.67 11.93
CA GLN A 57 -5.03 19.47 10.87
C GLN A 57 -3.54 19.14 10.66
N SER A 58 -2.99 18.17 11.41
CA SER A 58 -1.59 17.72 11.24
C SER A 58 -1.33 16.96 9.94
N GLY A 59 -2.39 16.48 9.28
CA GLY A 59 -2.30 15.85 7.97
C GLY A 59 -1.97 16.87 6.88
N LYS A 60 -1.14 16.47 5.92
CA LYS A 60 -0.95 17.23 4.68
C LYS A 60 -2.00 16.81 3.66
N ARG A 61 -2.45 17.76 2.84
CA ARG A 61 -3.37 17.44 1.74
C ARG A 61 -2.64 16.63 0.67
N TRP A 62 -3.37 15.81 -0.07
CA TRP A 62 -2.79 14.98 -1.13
C TRP A 62 -2.13 15.85 -2.21
N GLU A 63 -2.76 16.97 -2.57
CA GLU A 63 -2.23 17.91 -3.56
C GLU A 63 -0.87 18.47 -3.11
N GLU A 64 -0.72 18.83 -1.84
CA GLU A 64 0.55 19.34 -1.29
C GLU A 64 1.66 18.31 -1.37
N ILE A 65 1.35 17.03 -1.12
CA ILE A 65 2.31 15.93 -1.23
C ILE A 65 2.67 15.67 -2.69
N ARG A 66 1.67 15.50 -3.56
CA ARG A 66 1.88 15.25 -4.99
C ARG A 66 2.73 16.35 -5.63
N ASP A 67 2.37 17.61 -5.39
CA ASP A 67 3.08 18.76 -5.95
C ASP A 67 4.54 18.84 -5.43
N SER A 68 4.84 18.26 -4.26
CA SER A 68 6.21 18.16 -3.73
C SER A 68 7.04 17.06 -4.39
N LEU A 69 6.40 15.98 -4.86
CA LEU A 69 7.06 14.88 -5.57
C LEU A 69 7.38 15.27 -7.01
N ASP A 70 6.45 15.96 -7.68
CA ASP A 70 6.61 16.41 -9.07
C ASP A 70 7.73 17.44 -9.23
N LYS A 71 8.06 18.21 -8.17
CA LYS A 71 9.14 19.21 -8.19
C LYS A 71 10.55 18.64 -8.00
N ASN A 72 10.67 17.35 -7.69
CA ASN A 72 11.95 16.66 -7.46
C ASN A 72 12.35 15.73 -8.63
N THR A 73 11.70 15.86 -9.78
CA THR A 73 12.03 15.18 -11.04
C THR A 73 12.38 16.22 -12.10
#